data_AF-A0A3A6N447-F1
#
_entry.id   AF-A0A3A6N447-F1
#
_cell.length_a   1.000
_cell.length_b   1.000
_cell.length_c   1.000
_cell.angle_alpha   90.00
_cell.angle_beta   90.00
_cell.angle_gamma   90.00
#
_symmetry.space_group_name_H-M   'P 1'
#
loop_
_entity.id
_entity.type
_entity.pdbx_description
1 polymer ?
#
loop_
_entity_poly.entity_id
_entity_poly.type
_entity_poly.pdbx_seq_one_letter_code
_entity_poly.pdbx_strand_id
1 'polypeptide(L)' 'MDDRIDICRKLTEMMPELGGCGVDLHVTHDDALKAWRVTYNAGNERGLTFLDDEDVDRCMVGKECLSLGLMAREQLVAGS' A
#
# COMPACT_ATOMS: atom_id res chain seq x y z
N MET A 1 -7.09 18.22 -2.77
CA MET A 1 -7.08 16.99 -1.94
C MET A 1 -5.69 16.40 -2.09
N ASP A 2 -5.17 15.72 -1.08
CA ASP A 2 -3.85 15.09 -1.15
C ASP A 2 -4.07 13.63 -1.53
N ASP A 3 -3.77 13.26 -2.78
CA ASP A 3 -4.04 11.93 -3.33
C ASP A 3 -3.43 10.82 -2.45
N ARG A 4 -2.31 11.09 -1.79
CA ARG A 4 -1.69 10.20 -0.78
C ARG A 4 -2.68 9.82 0.33
N ILE A 5 -3.38 10.81 0.87
CA ILE A 5 -4.29 10.63 2.00
C ILE A 5 -5.52 9.84 1.54
N ASP A 6 -6.02 10.12 0.34
CA ASP A 6 -7.20 9.46 -0.20
C ASP A 6 -6.91 7.99 -0.53
N ILE A 7 -5.78 7.70 -1.19
CA ILE A 7 -5.30 6.33 -1.43
C ILE A 7 -5.15 5.58 -0.10
N CYS A 8 -4.45 6.19 0.87
CA CYS A 8 -4.18 5.58 2.16
C CYS A 8 -5.46 5.25 2.94
N ARG A 9 -6.43 6.16 2.97
CA ARG A 9 -7.75 5.90 3.58
C ARG A 9 -8.47 4.76 2.87
N LYS A 10 -8.49 4.78 1.53
CA LYS A 10 -9.16 3.76 0.73
C LYS A 10 -8.58 2.36 0.96
N LEU A 11 -7.26 2.25 1.03
CA LEU A 11 -6.57 1.01 1.36
C LEU A 11 -6.93 0.52 2.77
N THR A 12 -7.07 1.42 3.74
CA THR A 12 -7.45 1.05 5.12
C THR A 12 -8.91 0.61 5.22
N GLU A 13 -9.81 1.19 4.40
CA GLU A 13 -11.21 0.77 4.29
C GLU A 13 -11.36 -0.63 3.66
N MET A 14 -10.54 -0.92 2.65
CA MET A 14 -10.62 -2.18 1.89
C MET A 14 -9.79 -3.31 2.49
N MET A 15 -8.66 -3.01 3.13
CA MET A 15 -7.72 -3.96 3.74
C MET A 15 -7.31 -3.48 5.14
N PRO A 16 -8.21 -3.59 6.13
CA PRO A 16 -7.94 -3.14 7.50
C PRO A 16 -6.76 -3.84 8.16
N GLU A 17 -6.34 -5.01 7.65
CA GLU A 17 -5.16 -5.75 8.13
C GLU A 17 -3.82 -5.03 7.90
N LEU A 18 -3.77 -4.05 6.98
CA LEU A 18 -2.58 -3.23 6.74
C LEU A 18 -2.31 -2.22 7.86
N GLY A 19 -3.24 -2.10 8.81
CA GLY A 19 -3.16 -1.20 9.96
C GLY A 19 -3.60 0.22 9.65
N GLY A 20 -3.25 1.16 10.54
CA GLY A 20 -3.72 2.54 10.44
C GLY A 20 -2.98 3.37 9.39
N CYS A 21 -3.72 4.13 8.59
CA CYS A 21 -3.15 5.15 7.70
C CYS A 21 -2.31 6.18 8.50
N GLY A 22 -1.04 6.35 8.12
CA GLY A 22 -0.07 7.22 8.78
C GLY A 22 0.53 6.66 10.07
N VAL A 23 0.20 5.42 10.43
CA VAL A 23 0.77 4.71 11.59
C VAL A 23 1.51 3.48 11.08
N ASP A 24 0.76 2.53 10.55
CA ASP A 24 1.27 1.27 10.03
C ASP A 24 1.41 1.33 8.51
N LEU A 25 0.49 2.02 7.84
CA LEU A 25 0.43 2.19 6.39
C LEU A 25 0.91 3.58 5.98
N HIS A 26 1.89 3.65 5.08
CA HIS A 26 2.38 4.88 4.47
C HIS A 26 2.32 4.79 2.96
N VAL A 27 1.83 5.86 2.34
CA VAL A 27 1.78 6.02 0.88
C VAL A 27 2.67 7.20 0.51
N THR A 28 3.46 7.12 -0.55
CA THR A 28 4.28 8.24 -1.05
C THR A 28 4.39 8.13 -2.56
N HIS A 29 4.34 9.25 -3.28
CA HIS A 29 4.64 9.23 -4.71
C HIS A 29 6.16 9.14 -4.91
N ASP A 30 6.60 8.23 -5.77
CA ASP A 30 7.97 8.09 -6.22
C ASP A 30 8.06 8.63 -7.65
N ASP A 31 8.57 9.86 -7.79
CA ASP A 31 8.63 10.55 -9.09
C ASP A 31 9.58 9.87 -10.10
N ALA A 32 10.57 9.11 -9.61
CA ALA A 32 11.50 8.41 -10.49
C ALA A 32 10.82 7.19 -11.14
N LEU A 33 9.98 6.50 -10.38
CA LEU A 33 9.19 5.36 -10.87
C LEU A 33 7.85 5.78 -11.46
N LYS A 34 7.41 7.03 -11.23
CA LYS A 34 6.06 7.53 -11.56
C LYS A 34 4.98 6.60 -11.01
N ALA A 35 5.13 6.27 -9.74
CA ALA A 35 4.27 5.31 -9.06
C ALA A 35 4.12 5.67 -7.58
N TRP A 36 3.05 5.18 -6.97
CA TRP A 36 2.77 5.30 -5.55
C TRP A 36 3.43 4.17 -4.79
N ARG A 37 4.48 4.48 -4.04
CA ARG A 37 5.07 3.57 -3.06
C ARG A 37 4.13 3.41 -1.87
N VAL A 38 3.83 2.17 -1.51
CA VAL A 38 3.02 1.81 -0.35
C VAL A 38 3.83 0.90 0.57
N THR A 39 4.06 1.33 1.81
CA THR A 39 4.68 0.53 2.85
C THR A 39 3.70 0.27 3.97
N TYR A 40 3.70 -0.94 4.53
CA TYR A 40 2.80 -1.28 5.62
C TYR A 40 3.44 -2.21 6.65
N ASN A 41 2.92 -2.16 7.88
CA ASN A 41 3.25 -3.07 8.97
C ASN A 41 1.98 -3.81 9.41
N ALA A 42 1.77 -5.03 8.92
CA ALA A 42 0.65 -5.88 9.30
C ALA A 42 1.09 -6.84 10.42
N GLY A 43 1.02 -6.37 11.67
CA GLY A 43 1.45 -7.15 12.83
C GLY A 43 2.97 -7.42 12.81
N ASN A 44 3.36 -8.66 12.49
CA ASN A 44 4.77 -9.07 12.45
C ASN A 44 5.36 -9.08 11.02
N GLU A 45 4.53 -8.79 10.02
CA GLU A 45 4.93 -8.73 8.61
C GLU A 45 5.05 -7.27 8.17
N ARG A 46 6.09 -6.99 7.39
CA ARG A 46 6.29 -5.68 6.74
C ARG A 46 6.25 -5.89 5.25
N GLY A 47 5.62 -4.97 4.55
CA GLY A 47 5.47 -5.04 3.11
C GLY A 47 5.80 -3.72 2.43
N LEU A 48 6.25 -3.84 1.20
CA LEU A 48 6.46 -2.77 0.24
C LEU A 48 5.81 -3.18 -1.07
N THR A 49 5.04 -2.27 -1.66
CA THR A 49 4.50 -2.41 -3.00
C THR A 49 4.46 -1.06 -3.71
N PHE A 50 4.23 -1.08 -5.01
CA PHE A 50 4.05 0.10 -5.84
C PHE A 50 2.72 0.00 -6.59
N LEU A 51 1.99 1.10 -6.67
CA LEU A 51 0.78 1.24 -7.48
C LEU A 51 1.08 2.23 -8.60
N ASP A 52 0.79 1.88 -9.83
CA ASP A 52 0.74 2.90 -10.89
C ASP A 52 -0.56 3.71 -10.80
N ASP A 53 -0.69 4.73 -11.64
CA ASP A 53 -1.88 5.59 -11.64
C ASP A 53 -3.15 4.83 -12.04
N GLU A 54 -3.05 3.79 -12.89
CA GLU A 54 -4.19 2.97 -13.29
C GLU A 54 -4.71 2.11 -12.12
N ASP A 55 -3.80 1.55 -11.33
CA ASP A 55 -4.12 0.85 -10.08
C ASP A 55 -4.80 1.78 -9.08
N VAL A 56 -4.30 3.01 -8.93
CA VAL A 56 -4.94 4.03 -8.07
C VAL A 56 -6.34 4.35 -8.56
N ASP A 57 -6.55 4.58 -9.85
CA ASP A 57 -7.88 4.87 -10.40
C ASP A 57 -8.86 3.71 -10.16
N ARG A 58 -8.42 2.46 -10.38
CA ARG A 58 -9.24 1.26 -10.11
C ARG A 58 -9.59 1.12 -8.62
N CYS A 59 -8.65 1.47 -7.75
CA CYS A 59 -8.81 1.49 -6.30
C CYS A 59 -9.82 2.53 -5.84
N MET A 60 -9.72 3.75 -6.37
CA MET A 60 -10.61 4.85 -6.01
C MET A 60 -12.04 4.62 -6.49
N VAL A 61 -12.23 3.98 -7.65
CA VAL A 61 -13.56 3.61 -8.17
C VAL A 61 -14.18 2.41 -7.43
N GLY A 62 -13.46 1.78 -6.50
CA GLY A 62 -13.97 0.70 -5.64
C GLY A 62 -14.21 -0.62 -6.37
N LYS A 63 -13.61 -0.80 -7.55
CA LYS A 63 -13.72 -2.05 -8.32
C LYS A 63 -12.79 -3.10 -7.74
N GLU A 64 -11.50 -2.78 -7.68
CA GLU A 64 -10.45 -3.62 -7.12
C GLU A 64 -9.29 -2.66 -6.78
N CYS A 65 -8.94 -2.48 -5.50
CA CYS A 65 -7.77 -1.65 -5.19
C CYS A 65 -6.48 -2.25 -5.70
N LEU A 66 -6.44 -3.58 -5.79
CA LEU A 66 -5.20 -4.30 -5.93
C LEU A 66 -5.50 -5.69 -6.46
N SER A 67 -4.90 -6.04 -7.61
CA SER A 67 -4.25 -7.34 -7.68
C SER A 67 -2.95 -7.17 -6.90
N LEU A 68 -2.96 -7.35 -5.57
CA LEU A 68 -1.73 -7.39 -4.79
C LEU A 68 -0.96 -8.64 -5.26
N GLY A 69 -0.21 -8.49 -6.34
CA GLY A 69 0.98 -9.28 -6.57
C GLY A 69 1.94 -8.88 -5.45
N LEU A 70 1.80 -9.52 -4.29
CA LEU A 70 2.68 -9.42 -3.13
C LEU A 70 4.11 -9.77 -3.57
N MET A 71 4.80 -8.84 -4.21
CA MET A 71 6.16 -8.99 -4.71
C MET A 71 7.08 -8.04 -3.97
N ALA A 72 7.17 -8.29 -2.67
CA ALA A 72 8.41 -8.63 -1.99
C ALA A 72 7.98 -9.10 -0.60
N ARG A 73 7.72 -10.41 -0.46
CA ARG A 73 7.84 -11.04 0.85
C ARG A 73 9.33 -10.97 1.19
N GLU A 74 9.80 -9.84 1.71
CA GLU A 74 11.02 -9.84 2.48
C GLU A 74 10.72 -10.69 3.71
N GLN A 75 10.95 -12.00 3.56
CA GLN A 75 11.20 -12.92 4.64
C GLN A 75 12.44 -12.39 5.37
N LEU A 76 12.26 -11.36 6.19
CA LEU A 76 13.10 -11.21 7.37
C LEU A 76 12.66 -12.33 8.29
N VAL A 77 13.26 -13.49 8.01
CA VAL A 77 13.49 -14.56 8.97
C VAL A 77 14.04 -13.88 10.22
N ALA A 78 13.16 -13.55 11.16
CA ALA A 78 13.51 -13.53 12.56
C ALA A 78 13.67 -15.00 12.96
N GLY A 79 14.80 -15.57 12.58
CA GLY A 79 15.10 -16.98 12.80
C GLY A 79 16.55 -17.13 13.22
N SER A 80 16.68 -17.36 14.53
CA SER A 80 17.85 -17.81 15.30
C SER A 80 18.76 -16.73 15.86
#